data_AF-A0A7T0C4C1-F1
#
_entry.id   AF-A0A7T0C4C1-F1
#
_cell.length_a   1.000
_cell.length_b   1.000
_cell.length_c   1.000
_cell.angle_alpha   90.00
_cell.angle_beta   90.00
_cell.angle_gamma   90.00
#
_symmetry.space_group_name_H-M   'P 1'
#
loop_
_entity.id
_entity.type
_entity.pdbx_description
1 polymer ?
#
loop_
_entity_poly.entity_id
_entity_poly.type
_entity_poly.pdbx_seq_one_letter_code
_entity_poly.pdbx_strand_id
1 'polypeptide(L)' 'MTKKFNENILKALEAAQEAAGICKQAMVDANDDSCRAMYSAIFKDCEKHIEMLKGEIELHKQQEKWDA' A
#
# COMPACT_ATOMS: atom_id res chain seq x y z
N MET A 1 -16.48 0.78 -15.95
CA MET A 1 -15.16 0.42 -15.39
C MET A 1 -15.24 -1.07 -15.09
N THR A 2 -14.17 -1.87 -15.23
CA THR A 2 -14.35 -3.32 -15.04
C THR A 2 -14.21 -3.68 -13.57
N LYS A 3 -15.00 -4.64 -13.09
CA LYS A 3 -14.79 -5.30 -11.79
C LYS A 3 -13.32 -5.70 -11.56
N LYS A 4 -12.64 -6.12 -12.63
CA LYS A 4 -11.21 -6.44 -12.66
C LYS A 4 -10.30 -5.27 -12.27
N PHE A 5 -10.67 -4.03 -12.60
CA PHE A 5 -9.92 -2.84 -12.19
C PHE A 5 -9.99 -2.65 -10.67
N ASN A 6 -11.19 -2.73 -10.08
CA ASN A 6 -11.38 -2.61 -8.63
C ASN A 6 -10.68 -3.76 -7.86
N GLU A 7 -10.71 -4.98 -8.40
CA GLU A 7 -9.93 -6.10 -7.88
C GLU A 7 -8.42 -5.82 -7.88
N ASN A 8 -7.90 -5.15 -8.90
CA ASN A 8 -6.48 -4.78 -8.95
C ASN A 8 -6.14 -3.70 -7.91
N ILE A 9 -7.04 -2.75 -7.62
CA ILE A 9 -6.84 -1.77 -6.54
C ILE A 9 -6.74 -2.49 -5.19
N LEU A 10 -7.62 -3.46 -4.93
CA LEU A 10 -7.56 -4.25 -3.70
C LEU A 10 -6.25 -5.03 -3.56
N LYS A 11 -5.80 -5.70 -4.64
CA LYS A 11 -4.52 -6.42 -4.65
C LYS A 11 -3.33 -5.50 -4.43
N ALA A 12 -3.34 -4.31 -5.04
CA ALA A 12 -2.30 -3.31 -4.83
C ALA A 12 -2.28 -2.82 -3.38
N LEU A 13 -3.46 -2.63 -2.77
CA LEU A 13 -3.58 -2.23 -1.36
C LEU A 13 -3.02 -3.30 -0.42
N GLU A 14 -3.38 -4.56 -0.65
CA GLU A 14 -2.87 -5.71 0.12
C GLU A 14 -1.35 -5.81 0.00
N ALA A 15 -0.81 -5.75 -1.22
CA ALA A 15 0.64 -5.80 -1.45
C ALA A 15 1.40 -4.64 -0.78
N ALA A 16 0.84 -3.42 -0.82
CA ALA A 16 1.44 -2.27 -0.14
C ALA A 16 1.43 -2.43 1.39
N GLN A 17 0.36 -3.00 1.96
CA GLN A 17 0.27 -3.29 3.40
C GLN A 17 1.25 -4.38 3.82
N GLU A 18 1.37 -5.45 3.03
CA GLU A 18 2.34 -6.52 3.27
C GLU A 18 3.78 -5.98 3.25
N ALA A 19 4.13 -5.22 2.20
CA ALA A 19 5.44 -4.58 2.08
C ALA A 19 5.74 -3.63 3.24
N ALA A 20 4.76 -2.83 3.68
CA ALA A 20 4.91 -1.96 4.86
C ALA A 20 5.17 -2.78 6.14
N GLY A 21 4.45 -3.89 6.33
CA GLY A 21 4.65 -4.81 7.45
C GLY A 21 6.06 -5.40 7.46
N ILE A 22 6.54 -5.88 6.30
CA ILE A 22 7.89 -6.42 6.12
C ILE A 22 8.94 -5.35 6.44
N CYS A 23 8.81 -4.15 5.88
CA CYS A 23 9.78 -3.06 6.13
C CYS A 23 9.80 -2.64 7.60
N LYS A 24 8.64 -2.63 8.26
CA LYS A 24 8.56 -2.32 9.69
C LYS A 24 9.33 -3.35 10.54
N GLN A 25 9.17 -4.64 10.26
CA GLN A 25 9.91 -5.69 10.95
C GLN A 25 11.40 -5.65 10.60
N ALA A 26 11.74 -5.47 9.32
CA ALA A 26 13.13 -5.39 8.87
C ALA A 26 13.90 -4.20 9.46
N MET A 27 13.21 -3.08 9.77
CA MET A 27 13.82 -1.99 10.54
C MET A 27 14.16 -2.42 11.97
N VAL A 28 13.36 -3.27 12.63
CA VAL A 28 13.67 -3.79 13.97
C VAL A 28 14.91 -4.71 13.90
N ASP A 29 14.97 -5.55 12.87
CA ASP A 29 16.02 -6.55 12.68
C ASP A 29 17.31 -6.00 12.04
N ALA A 30 17.30 -4.74 11.58
CA ALA A 30 18.41 -4.12 10.87
C ALA A 30 19.69 -4.10 11.71
N ASN A 31 20.77 -4.62 11.11
CA ASN A 31 22.11 -4.71 11.70
C ASN A 31 22.92 -3.40 11.63
N ASP A 32 22.56 -2.48 10.73
CA ASP A 32 23.14 -1.15 10.62
C ASP A 32 22.11 -0.06 10.26
N ASP A 33 22.53 1.19 10.42
CA ASP A 33 21.69 2.37 10.19
C ASP A 33 21.37 2.60 8.71
N SER A 34 22.20 2.11 7.79
CA SER A 34 21.99 2.25 6.35
C SER A 34 20.86 1.33 5.86
N CYS A 35 20.83 0.08 6.34
CA CYS A 35 19.74 -0.87 6.13
C CYS A 35 18.44 -0.34 6.75
N ARG A 36 18.50 0.20 7.97
CA ARG A 36 17.34 0.84 8.62
C ARG A 36 16.79 2.01 7.81
N ALA A 37 17.67 2.87 7.29
CA ALA A 37 17.27 4.01 6.46
C ALA A 37 16.60 3.57 5.15
N MET A 38 17.14 2.53 4.49
CA MET A 38 16.54 1.94 3.29
C MET A 38 15.12 1.42 3.56
N TYR A 39 14.94 0.57 4.58
CA TYR A 39 13.60 0.06 4.93
C TYR A 39 12.64 1.17 5.38
N SER A 40 13.14 2.22 6.05
CA SER A 40 12.33 3.37 6.42
C SER A 40 11.82 4.16 5.21
N ALA A 41 12.65 4.31 4.17
CA ALA A 41 12.25 4.97 2.93
C ALA A 41 11.15 4.19 2.21
N ILE A 42 11.35 2.88 2.04
CA ILE A 42 10.35 1.99 1.42
C ILE A 42 9.04 2.01 2.22
N PHE A 43 9.13 1.90 3.55
CA PHE A 43 7.96 1.96 4.44
C PHE A 43 7.13 3.23 4.23
N LYS A 44 7.77 4.40 4.21
CA LYS A 44 7.08 5.70 4.00
C LYS A 44 6.39 5.77 2.65
N ASP A 45 6.99 5.21 1.60
CA ASP A 45 6.35 5.19 0.28
C ASP A 45 5.18 4.19 0.24
N CYS A 46 5.30 3.04 0.91
CA CYS A 46 4.16 2.14 1.10
C CYS A 46 2.99 2.82 1.83
N GLU A 47 3.25 3.61 2.88
CA GLU A 47 2.20 4.37 3.58
C GLU A 47 1.47 5.34 2.65
N LYS A 48 2.21 6.10 1.81
CA LYS A 48 1.62 6.98 0.81
C LYS A 48 0.76 6.20 -0.19
N HIS A 49 1.27 5.07 -0.70
CA HIS A 49 0.53 4.23 -1.64
C HIS A 49 -0.76 3.68 -1.01
N ILE A 50 -0.72 3.25 0.26
CA ILE A 50 -1.91 2.79 0.99
C ILE A 50 -2.96 3.89 1.08
N GLU A 51 -2.57 5.12 1.42
CA GLU A 51 -3.47 6.26 1.51
C GLU A 51 -4.12 6.57 0.15
N MET A 52 -3.30 6.64 -0.92
CA MET A 52 -3.79 6.86 -2.28
C MET A 52 -4.79 5.79 -2.72
N LEU A 53 -4.48 4.51 -2.49
CA LEU A 53 -5.34 3.39 -2.87
C LEU A 53 -6.65 3.39 -2.09
N LYS A 54 -6.63 3.68 -0.79
CA LYS A 54 -7.85 3.85 0.01
C LYS A 54 -8.70 5.01 -0.50
N GLY A 55 -8.07 6.13 -0.85
CA GLY A 55 -8.75 7.28 -1.46
C GLY A 55 -9.46 6.91 -2.77
N GLU A 56 -8.80 6.15 -3.64
CA GLU A 56 -9.38 5.71 -4.91
C GLU A 56 -10.56 4.76 -4.71
N ILE A 57 -10.45 3.81 -3.76
CA ILE A 57 -11.56 2.91 -3.40
C ILE A 57 -12.79 3.72 -2.96
N GLU A 58 -12.59 4.72 -2.11
CA GLU A 58 -13.68 5.54 -1.61
C GLU A 58 -14.29 6.41 -2.72
N LEU A 59 -13.47 6.96 -3.61
CA LEU A 59 -13.93 7.69 -4.79
C LEU A 59 -14.78 6.80 -5.71
N HIS A 60 -14.35 5.56 -5.95
CA HIS A 60 -15.08 4.62 -6.78
C HIS A 60 -16.44 4.24 -6.19
N LYS A 61 -16.51 4.04 -4.87
CA LYS A 61 -17.78 3.79 -4.17
C LYS A 61 -18.72 4.98 -4.28
N GLN A 62 -18.22 6.20 -4.07
CA GLN A 62 -19.03 7.43 -4.19
C GLN A 62 -19.56 7.66 -5.60
N GLN A 63 -18.82 7.22 -6.62
CA GLN A 63 -19.22 7.34 -8.02
C GLN A 63 -20.07 6.16 -8.51
N GLU A 64 -20.47 5.24 -7.63
CA GLU A 64 -21.21 4.01 -7.98
C GLU A 64 -20.47 3.14 -9.03
N LYS A 65 -19.13 3.26 -9.10
CA LYS A 65 -18.26 2.51 -10.03
C LYS A 65 -17.64 1.27 -9.39
N TRP A 66 -17.94 1.01 -8.11
CA TRP A 66 -17.33 -0.09 -7.37
C TRP A 66 -17.89 -1.46 -7.78
N ASP A 67 -19.21 -1.54 -7.92
CA ASP A 67 -19.93 -2.78 -8.28
C ASP A 67 -20.51 -2.77 -9.71
N ALA A 68 -20.33 -1.66 -10.44
CA ALA A 68 -20.76 -1.48 -11.83
C ALA A 68 -19.86 -2.25 -12.83
#